data_AF-A0A832WSD9-F1
#
_entry.id   AF-A0A832WSD9-F1
#
_cell.length_a   1.000
_cell.length_b   1.000
_cell.length_c   1.000
_cell.angle_alpha   90.00
_cell.angle_beta   90.00
_cell.angle_gamma   90.00
#
_symmetry.space_group_name_H-M   'P 1'
#
loop_
_entity.id
_entity.type
_entity.pdbx_description
1 polymer ?
#
loop_
_entity_poly.entity_id
_entity_poly.type
_entity_poly.pdbx_seq_one_letter_code
_entity_poly.pdbx_strand_id
1 'polypeptide(L)'
;MKTLPITKDASGNRATVECATGEVSVHKFCAFCEHCKGIKVGPRVYPAPQEQVQKEMKRGSASDEALMVAALQFNQLVRDGTAIECADDQSQGFRPRYRL
;
A
#
# COMPACT_ATOMS: atom_id res chain seq x y z
N MET A 1 7.98 -7.12 10.83
CA MET A 1 7.29 -5.93 10.29
C MET A 1 8.21 -4.74 10.44
N LYS A 2 8.43 -4.01 9.35
CA LYS A 2 9.26 -2.81 9.28
C LYS A 2 8.44 -1.61 8.82
N THR A 3 8.79 -0.44 9.31
CA THR A 3 8.18 0.83 8.92
C THR A 3 9.04 1.50 7.85
N LEU A 4 8.48 1.74 6.66
CA LEU A 4 9.16 2.41 5.56
C LEU A 4 8.70 3.88 5.48
N PRO A 5 9.56 4.87 5.79
CA PRO A 5 9.19 6.29 5.74
C PRO A 5 8.74 6.71 4.35
N ILE A 6 7.64 7.45 4.26
CA ILE A 6 7.16 8.00 3.00
C ILE A 6 7.85 9.35 2.77
N THR A 7 8.59 9.45 1.68
CA THR A 7 9.11 10.72 1.17
C THR A 7 8.10 11.32 0.21
N LYS A 8 7.72 12.59 0.44
CA LYS A 8 6.79 13.32 -0.43
C LYS A 8 7.49 14.50 -1.08
N ASP A 9 7.13 14.79 -2.33
CA ASP A 9 7.48 16.07 -2.93
C ASP A 9 6.62 17.21 -2.34
N ALA A 10 7.02 18.45 -2.59
CA ALA A 10 6.32 19.64 -2.08
C ALA A 10 4.85 19.71 -2.56
N SER A 11 4.54 19.09 -3.70
CA SER A 11 3.18 19.04 -4.23
C SER A 11 2.31 17.95 -3.59
N GLY A 12 2.92 16.99 -2.88
CA GLY A 12 2.26 15.81 -2.33
C GLY A 12 1.79 14.80 -3.40
N ASN A 13 2.06 15.05 -4.68
CA ASN A 13 1.65 14.19 -5.79
C ASN A 13 2.63 13.02 -5.99
N ARG A 14 3.88 13.18 -5.56
CA ARG A 14 4.86 12.10 -5.54
C ARG A 14 5.07 11.65 -4.10
N ALA A 15 4.76 10.39 -3.84
CA ALA A 15 5.08 9.69 -2.60
C ALA A 15 5.92 8.45 -2.91
N THR A 16 7.11 8.36 -2.34
CA THR A 16 8.05 7.24 -2.51
C THR A 16 8.47 6.62 -1.17
N VAL A 17 8.93 5.38 -1.21
CA VAL A 17 9.55 4.67 -0.08
C VAL A 17 10.79 3.91 -0.57
N GLU A 18 11.76 3.74 0.31
CA GLU A 18 12.87 2.80 0.10
C GLU A 18 12.39 1.36 0.31
N CYS A 19 12.26 0.60 -0.77
CA CYS A 19 11.92 -0.83 -0.75
C CYS A 19 13.18 -1.67 -1.01
N ALA A 20 13.12 -2.99 -0.77
CA ALA A 20 14.21 -3.87 -1.20
C ALA A 20 14.39 -3.91 -2.73
N THR A 21 13.37 -3.51 -3.49
CA THR A 21 13.44 -3.29 -4.95
C THR A 21 14.05 -1.92 -5.34
N GLY A 22 14.41 -1.08 -4.37
CA GLY A 22 14.86 0.31 -4.54
C GLY A 22 13.76 1.33 -4.21
N GLU A 23 13.98 2.59 -4.59
CA GLU A 23 12.96 3.64 -4.44
C GLU A 23 11.75 3.32 -5.33
N VAL A 24 10.58 3.17 -4.71
CA VAL A 24 9.33 2.86 -5.42
C VAL A 24 8.23 3.85 -5.07
N SER A 25 7.31 4.06 -6.03
CA SER A 25 6.11 4.87 -5.80
C SER A 25 5.14 4.15 -4.87
N VAL A 26 4.68 4.84 -3.82
CA VAL A 26 3.69 4.33 -2.87
C VAL A 26 2.37 4.02 -3.57
N HIS A 27 1.91 4.92 -4.45
CA HIS A 27 0.66 4.78 -5.20
C HIS A 27 0.67 3.61 -6.18
N LYS A 28 1.82 3.34 -6.83
CA LYS A 28 1.92 2.32 -7.90
C LYS A 28 2.42 0.96 -7.43
N PHE A 29 3.23 0.92 -6.36
CA PHE A 29 3.83 -0.34 -5.88
C PHE A 29 3.21 -0.76 -4.55
N CYS A 30 3.23 0.09 -3.53
CA CYS A 30 2.76 -0.30 -2.19
C CYS A 30 1.27 -0.66 -2.17
N ALA A 31 0.45 0.07 -2.93
CA ALA A 31 -0.97 -0.24 -3.11
C ALA A 31 -1.22 -1.68 -3.62
N PHE A 32 -0.28 -2.24 -4.37
CA PHE A 32 -0.43 -3.54 -5.04
C PHE A 32 0.54 -4.60 -4.51
N CYS A 33 1.29 -4.31 -3.45
CA CYS A 33 2.24 -5.25 -2.86
C CYS A 33 1.56 -6.11 -1.78
N GLU A 34 1.79 -7.43 -1.77
CA GLU A 34 1.25 -8.34 -0.73
C GLU A 34 1.88 -8.09 0.64
N HIS A 35 3.11 -7.54 0.68
CA HIS A 35 3.83 -7.20 1.91
C HIS A 35 3.34 -5.91 2.57
N CYS A 36 2.69 -5.00 1.84
CA CYS A 36 2.20 -3.74 2.41
C CYS A 36 0.94 -3.99 3.25
N LYS A 37 1.06 -3.89 4.57
CA LYS A 37 -0.01 -4.19 5.53
C LYS A 37 -0.82 -2.97 5.93
N GLY A 38 -0.23 -1.79 5.84
CA GLY A 38 -0.94 -0.56 6.17
C GLY A 38 -0.14 0.70 5.96
N ILE A 39 -0.79 1.82 6.27
CA ILE A 39 -0.23 3.17 6.22
C ILE A 39 -0.30 3.75 7.63
N LYS A 40 0.83 4.30 8.10
CA LYS A 40 0.90 5.01 9.37
C LYS A 40 0.45 6.46 9.18
N VAL A 41 -0.62 6.86 9.86
CA VAL A 41 -1.19 8.21 9.84
C VAL A 41 -1.20 8.72 11.28
N GLY A 42 -0.29 9.65 11.60
CA GLY A 42 -0.04 10.08 12.98
C GLY A 42 0.32 8.89 13.89
N PRO A 43 -0.41 8.67 15.00
CA PRO A 43 -0.16 7.54 15.91
C PRO A 43 -0.82 6.23 15.48
N ARG A 44 -1.65 6.23 14.43
CA ARG A 44 -2.46 5.07 14.02
C ARG A 44 -1.89 4.38 12.79
N VAL A 45 -2.12 3.08 12.68
CA VAL A 45 -1.89 2.30 11.46
C VAL A 45 -3.24 1.92 10.87
N TYR A 46 -3.46 2.32 9.62
CA TYR A 46 -4.64 1.94 8.86
C TYR A 46 -4.29 0.78 7.94
N PRO A 47 -5.03 -0.35 7.98
CA PRO A 47 -4.79 -1.48 7.08
C PRO A 47 -4.88 -1.05 5.61
N ALA A 48 -4.11 -1.69 4.74
CA ALA A 48 -4.20 -1.45 3.30
C ALA A 48 -5.61 -1.86 2.81
N PRO A 49 -6.44 -0.94 2.25
CA PRO A 49 -7.81 -1.25 1.82
C PRO A 49 -7.89 -2.41 0.83
N GLN A 50 -6.84 -2.60 0.03
CA GLN A 50 -6.68 -3.70 -0.91
C GLN A 50 -6.69 -5.09 -0.24
N GLU A 51 -6.45 -5.20 1.07
CA GLU A 51 -6.46 -6.50 1.76
C GLU A 51 -7.89 -7.03 1.86
N GLN A 52 -8.86 -6.14 2.07
CA GLN A 52 -10.26 -6.50 2.14
C GLN A 52 -10.77 -6.98 0.77
N VAL A 53 -10.47 -6.22 -0.28
CA VAL A 53 -10.87 -6.58 -1.65
C VAL A 53 -10.25 -7.91 -2.07
N GLN A 54 -8.98 -8.17 -1.75
CA GLN A 54 -8.35 -9.46 -2.05
C GLN A 54 -9.07 -10.64 -1.36
N LYS A 55 -9.55 -10.46 -0.12
CA LYS A 55 -10.33 -11.50 0.58
C LYS A 55 -11.67 -11.77 -0.09
N GLU A 56 -12.32 -10.73 -0.61
CA GLU A 56 -13.58 -10.82 -1.35
C GLU A 56 -13.37 -11.44 -2.74
N MET A 57 -12.26 -11.12 -3.44
CA MET A 57 -11.89 -11.75 -4.70
C MET A 57 -11.73 -13.27 -4.54
N LYS A 58 -11.07 -13.72 -3.47
CA LYS A 58 -10.91 -15.16 -3.16
C LYS A 58 -12.24 -15.87 -2.89
N ARG A 59 -13.30 -15.13 -2.59
CA ARG A 59 -14.67 -15.64 -2.39
C ARG A 59 -15.52 -15.50 -3.67
N GLY A 60 -14.96 -14.99 -4.76
CA GLY A 60 -15.67 -14.75 -6.02
C GLY A 60 -16.65 -13.58 -5.98
N SER A 61 -16.50 -12.64 -5.04
CA SER A 61 -17.50 -11.60 -4.78
C SER A 61 -17.00 -10.15 -4.97
N ALA A 62 -15.76 -9.96 -5.41
CA ALA A 62 -15.20 -8.63 -5.61
C ALA A 62 -15.54 -8.07 -6.99
N SER A 63 -15.93 -6.79 -7.03
CA SER A 63 -16.14 -6.04 -8.26
C SER A 63 -14.94 -5.13 -8.57
N ASP A 64 -14.82 -4.72 -9.84
CA ASP A 64 -13.85 -3.70 -10.26
C ASP A 64 -14.06 -2.37 -9.51
N GLU A 65 -15.30 -2.06 -9.14
CA GLU A 65 -15.64 -0.90 -8.32
C GLU A 65 -15.04 -0.99 -6.91
N ALA A 66 -15.02 -2.18 -6.29
CA ALA A 66 -14.37 -2.37 -4.99
C ALA A 66 -12.85 -2.10 -5.08
N LEU A 67 -12.19 -2.52 -6.16
CA LEU A 67 -10.77 -2.23 -6.42
C LEU A 67 -10.53 -0.72 -6.57
N MET A 68 -11.40 -0.02 -7.30
CA MET A 68 -11.33 1.42 -7.47
C MET A 68 -11.51 2.17 -6.15
N VAL A 69 -12.52 1.80 -5.34
CA VAL A 69 -12.77 2.39 -4.02
C VAL A 69 -11.58 2.17 -3.09
N ALA A 70 -11.02 0.96 -3.06
CA ALA A 70 -9.84 0.67 -2.25
C ALA A 70 -8.62 1.51 -2.68
N ALA A 71 -8.43 1.74 -3.98
CA ALA A 71 -7.36 2.60 -4.48
C ALA A 71 -7.55 4.07 -4.06
N LEU A 72 -8.78 4.60 -4.13
CA LEU A 72 -9.09 5.96 -3.67
C LEU A 72 -8.84 6.11 -2.16
N GLN A 73 -9.30 5.16 -1.35
CA GLN A 73 -9.07 5.16 0.09
C GLN A 73 -7.58 5.09 0.43
N PHE A 74 -6.82 4.25 -0.28
CA PHE A 74 -5.38 4.16 -0.10
C PHE A 74 -4.70 5.50 -0.43
N ASN A 75 -5.06 6.14 -1.54
CA ASN A 75 -4.52 7.44 -1.92
C ASN A 75 -4.82 8.54 -0.88
N GLN A 76 -6.02 8.52 -0.29
CA GLN A 76 -6.40 9.41 0.81
C GLN A 76 -5.48 9.20 2.02
N LEU A 77 -5.26 7.95 2.42
CA LEU A 77 -4.38 7.62 3.55
C LEU A 77 -2.93 8.01 3.28
N VAL A 78 -2.43 7.86 2.05
CA VAL A 78 -1.06 8.27 1.68
C VAL A 78 -0.87 9.78 1.81
N ARG A 79 -1.90 10.59 1.51
CA ARG A 79 -1.85 12.05 1.63
C ARG A 79 -1.46 12.48 3.05
N ASP A 80 -2.06 11.86 4.07
CA ASP A 80 -1.82 12.19 5.48
C ASP A 80 -0.80 11.26 6.15
N GLY A 81 -0.41 10.18 5.47
CA GLY A 81 0.46 9.14 5.99
C GLY A 81 1.94 9.52 5.99
N THR A 82 2.68 9.01 6.98
CA THR A 82 4.12 9.27 7.15
C THR A 82 4.99 8.04 6.88
N ALA A 83 4.40 6.84 6.89
CA ALA A 83 5.13 5.61 6.61
C ALA A 83 4.22 4.47 6.12
N ILE A 84 4.82 3.45 5.52
CA ILE A 84 4.19 2.17 5.17
C ILE A 84 4.60 1.11 6.19
N GLU A 85 3.62 0.38 6.71
CA GLU A 85 3.87 -0.85 7.47
C GLU A 85 4.04 -2.02 6.49
N CYS A 86 5.25 -2.57 6.47
CA CYS A 86 5.68 -3.59 5.52
C CYS A 86 6.05 -4.89 6.23
N ALA A 87 5.51 -6.01 5.75
CA ALA A 87 5.79 -7.36 6.25
C ALA A 87 6.91 -8.09 5.48
N ASP A 88 7.66 -7.38 4.62
CA ASP A 88 8.82 -7.94 3.93
C ASP A 88 10.06 -7.98 4.84
N ASP A 89 10.10 -8.95 5.75
CA ASP A 89 11.21 -9.14 6.68
C ASP A 89 12.42 -9.86 6.04
N GLN A 90 12.27 -10.39 4.82
CA GLN A 90 13.30 -11.15 4.09
C GLN A 90 13.88 -10.38 2.89
N SER A 91 13.58 -9.09 2.75
CA SER A 91 14.05 -8.25 1.63
C SER A 91 13.70 -8.82 0.25
N GLN A 92 12.51 -9.42 0.12
CA GLN A 92 11.99 -9.98 -1.12
C GLN A 92 11.56 -8.88 -2.11
N GLY A 93 11.30 -7.67 -1.63
CA GLY A 93 10.90 -6.54 -2.46
C GLY A 93 9.44 -6.60 -2.90
N PHE A 94 9.12 -5.97 -4.02
CA PHE A 94 7.76 -5.94 -4.54
C PHE A 94 7.27 -7.34 -4.91
N ARG A 95 6.12 -7.72 -4.37
CA ARG A 95 5.37 -8.91 -4.77
C ARG A 95 3.91 -8.56 -5.06
N PRO A 96 3.41 -8.83 -6.27
CA PRO A 96 2.06 -8.45 -6.64
C PRO A 96 1.03 -9.20 -5.78
N ARG A 97 0.11 -8.44 -5.18
CA ARG A 97 -0.99 -8.93 -4.37
C ARG A 97 -2.02 -9.68 -5.20
N TYR A 98 -2.32 -9.18 -6.38
CA TYR A 98 -3.24 -9.79 -7.31
C TYR A 98 -2.40 -10.56 -8.32
N ARG A 99 -2.46 -11.89 -8.25
CA ARG A 99 -2.00 -12.76 -9.33
C ARG A 99 -3.25 -13.02 -10.17
N LEU A 100 -3.31 -12.37 -11.34
CA LEU A 100 -4.24 -12.77 -12.39
C LEU A 100 -3.84 -14.14 -12.93
#